data_AF-A0A3M1Z913-F1
#
_entry.id   AF-A0A3M1Z913-F1
#
_cell.length_a   1.000
_cell.length_b   1.000
_cell.length_c   1.000
_cell.angle_alpha   90.00
_cell.angle_beta   90.00
_cell.angle_gamma   90.00
#
_symmetry.space_group_name_H-M   'P 1'
#
loop_
_entity.id
_entity.type
_entity.pdbx_description
1 polymer ?
#
loop_
_entity_poly.entity_id
_entity_poly.type
_entity_poly.pdbx_seq_one_letter_code
_entity_poly.pdbx_strand_id
1 'polypeptide(L)' 'MLAGFATLAATSAQDFYDLNTIQTIEITFAESNWDALLDAQKAGDGDYIMAQSVTINGVTFDSVGVKYKG' A
#
# COMPACT_ATOMS: atom_id res chain seq x y z
N MET A 1 36.73 -14.36 27.44
CA MET A 1 35.49 -13.56 27.44
C MET A 1 35.44 -12.82 26.11
N LEU A 2 34.80 -13.40 25.09
CA LEU A 2 34.72 -12.81 23.76
C LEU A 2 33.41 -12.02 23.68
N ALA A 3 33.49 -10.69 23.73
CA ALA A 3 32.32 -9.82 23.64
C ALA A 3 31.81 -9.79 22.19
N GLY A 4 30.61 -10.33 21.97
CA GLY A 4 29.94 -10.25 20.67
C GLY A 4 29.49 -8.82 20.38
N PHE A 5 29.92 -8.28 19.25
CA PHE A 5 29.41 -7.01 18.72
C PHE A 5 28.03 -7.26 18.09
N ALA A 6 26.97 -6.78 18.74
CA ALA A 6 25.65 -6.69 18.13
C ALA A 6 25.61 -5.48 17.20
N THR A 7 25.43 -5.71 15.90
CA THR A 7 25.20 -4.66 14.92
C THR A 7 23.82 -4.06 15.19
N LEU A 8 23.74 -2.78 15.57
CA LEU A 8 22.46 -2.06 15.66
C LEU A 8 21.94 -1.84 14.24
N ALA A 9 20.99 -2.68 13.80
CA ALA A 9 20.20 -2.38 12.63
C ALA A 9 19.27 -1.21 12.95
N ALA A 10 19.46 -0.07 12.28
CA ALA A 10 18.52 1.04 12.33
C ALA A 10 17.20 0.59 11.70
N THR A 11 16.13 0.56 12.49
CA THR A 11 14.80 0.19 12.00
C THR A 11 14.11 1.45 11.47
N SER A 12 14.06 1.59 10.14
CA SER A 12 13.31 2.66 9.47
C SER A 12 11.80 2.34 9.52
N ALA A 13 11.16 2.55 10.66
CA ALA A 13 9.79 2.08 10.90
C ALA A 13 8.71 3.18 10.92
N GLN A 14 9.03 4.46 10.65
CA GLN A 14 8.10 5.56 10.93
C GLN A 14 7.87 6.57 9.80
N ASP A 15 8.60 6.51 8.68
CA ASP A 15 8.55 7.57 7.66
C ASP A 15 7.17 7.67 6.95
N PHE A 16 6.41 6.58 6.86
CA PHE A 16 5.11 6.58 6.17
C PHE A 16 4.00 7.30 6.94
N TYR A 17 4.09 7.37 8.27
CA TYR A 17 3.06 7.97 9.14
C TYR A 17 3.45 9.36 9.67
N ASP A 18 4.55 9.94 9.19
CA ASP A 18 4.93 11.31 9.55
C ASP A 18 3.95 12.33 8.97
N LEU A 19 3.35 13.14 9.85
CA LEU A 19 2.39 14.19 9.50
C LEU A 19 3.00 15.34 8.69
N ASN A 20 4.32 15.50 8.74
CA ASN A 20 5.03 16.55 8.01
C ASN A 20 5.45 16.11 6.60
N THR A 21 5.18 14.85 6.24
CA THR A 21 5.57 14.27 4.96
C THR A 21 4.32 13.96 4.14
N ILE A 22 4.26 14.48 2.90
CA ILE A 22 3.21 14.10 1.94
C ILE A 22 3.61 12.77 1.32
N GLN A 23 2.77 11.75 1.51
CA GLN A 23 2.93 10.46 0.85
C GLN A 23 2.28 10.51 -0.54
N THR A 24 2.97 10.00 -1.57
CA THR A 24 2.40 9.85 -2.91
C THR A 24 2.04 8.39 -3.13
N ILE A 25 0.75 8.14 -3.41
CA ILE A 25 0.20 6.82 -3.69
C ILE A 25 -0.51 6.88 -5.03
N GLU A 26 -0.04 6.09 -5.99
CA GLU A 26 -0.57 6.00 -7.34
C GLU A 26 -1.05 4.57 -7.59
N ILE A 27 -2.29 4.41 -8.03
CA ILE A 27 -2.90 3.10 -8.27
C ILE A 27 -3.28 2.99 -9.75
N THR A 28 -2.89 1.90 -10.40
CA THR A 28 -3.23 1.63 -11.80
C THR A 28 -4.14 0.42 -11.88
N PHE A 29 -5.31 0.59 -12.49
CA PHE A 29 -6.27 -0.48 -12.74
C PHE A 29 -6.25 -0.89 -14.20
N ALA A 30 -6.58 -2.17 -14.46
CA ALA A 30 -6.76 -2.67 -15.83
C ALA A 30 -8.05 -2.13 -16.45
N GLU A 31 -9.10 -2.07 -15.64
CA GLU A 31 -10.43 -1.68 -16.05
C GLU A 31 -10.62 -0.16 -15.91
N SER A 32 -11.20 0.47 -16.93
CA SER A 32 -11.49 1.91 -16.88
C SER A 32 -12.63 2.27 -15.91
N ASN A 33 -13.51 1.31 -15.60
CA ASN A 33 -14.65 1.44 -14.68
C ASN A 33 -14.32 0.91 -13.27
N TRP A 34 -13.06 1.03 -12.85
CA TRP A 34 -12.57 0.60 -11.54
C TRP A 34 -13.38 1.17 -10.37
N ASP A 35 -13.92 2.37 -10.53
CA ASP A 35 -14.72 3.08 -9.52
C ASP A 35 -16.04 2.35 -9.26
N ALA A 36 -16.76 1.99 -10.31
CA ALA A 36 -18.01 1.25 -10.23
C ALA A 36 -17.79 -0.16 -9.65
N LEU A 37 -16.65 -0.80 -9.96
CA LEU A 37 -16.29 -2.10 -9.40
C LEU A 37 -16.01 -2.00 -7.89
N LEU A 38 -15.32 -0.96 -7.43
CA LEU A 38 -15.12 -0.70 -6.00
C LEU A 38 -16.44 -0.40 -5.27
N ASP A 39 -17.31 0.41 -5.88
CA ASP A 39 -18.62 0.74 -5.32
C ASP A 39 -19.51 -0.51 -5.19
N ALA A 40 -19.49 -1.39 -6.20
CA ALA A 40 -20.20 -2.66 -6.15
C ALA A 40 -19.70 -3.55 -5.00
N GLN A 41 -18.38 -3.65 -4.79
CA GLN A 41 -17.83 -4.41 -3.67
C GLN A 41 -18.22 -3.82 -2.32
N LYS A 42 -18.17 -2.48 -2.19
CA LYS A 42 -18.58 -1.81 -0.96
C LYS A 42 -20.06 -1.99 -0.62
N ALA A 43 -20.93 -2.06 -1.63
CA ALA A 43 -22.36 -2.30 -1.44
C ALA A 43 -22.70 -3.79 -1.21
N GLY A 44 -21.82 -4.69 -1.66
CA GLY A 44 -21.95 -6.14 -1.54
C GLY A 44 -21.10 -6.72 -0.42
N ASP A 45 -20.26 -7.70 -0.78
CA ASP A 45 -19.52 -8.54 0.16
C ASP A 45 -18.27 -7.85 0.77
N GLY A 46 -17.90 -6.66 0.26
CA GLY A 46 -16.76 -5.90 0.76
C GLY A 46 -15.40 -6.47 0.32
N ASP A 47 -15.36 -7.23 -0.76
CA ASP A 47 -14.14 -7.87 -1.25
C ASP A 47 -13.18 -6.89 -1.94
N TYR A 48 -11.96 -7.38 -2.17
CA TYR A 48 -10.93 -6.65 -2.90
C TYR A 48 -11.13 -6.81 -4.41
N ILE A 49 -10.86 -5.74 -5.15
CA ILE A 49 -10.61 -5.82 -6.59
C ILE A 49 -9.10 -5.76 -6.85
N MET A 50 -8.66 -6.33 -7.97
CA MET A 50 -7.24 -6.34 -8.33
C MET A 50 -6.85 -5.07 -9.10
N ALA A 51 -5.84 -4.37 -8.58
CA ALA A 51 -5.08 -3.37 -9.32
C ALA A 51 -3.90 -4.04 -10.04
N GLN A 52 -3.51 -3.48 -11.19
CA GLN A 52 -2.29 -3.92 -11.88
C GLN A 52 -1.05 -3.59 -11.04
N SER A 53 -1.00 -2.35 -10.52
CA SER A 53 0.11 -1.89 -9.70
C SER A 53 -0.31 -0.80 -8.73
N VAL A 54 0.44 -0.69 -7.63
CA VAL A 54 0.41 0.46 -6.71
C VAL A 54 1.83 0.96 -6.54
N THR A 55 2.06 2.24 -6.76
CA THR A 55 3.35 2.90 -6.48
C THR A 55 3.21 3.76 -5.24
N ILE A 56 4.05 3.51 -4.23
CA ILE A 56 4.09 4.26 -2.98
C ILE A 56 5.47 4.90 -2.87
N ASN A 57 5.55 6.23 -2.91
CA ASN A 57 6.80 6.99 -2.84
C ASN A 57 7.87 6.50 -3.82
N GLY A 58 7.46 6.14 -5.04
CA GLY A 58 8.35 5.62 -6.10
C GLY A 58 8.68 4.13 -6.02
N VAL A 59 8.19 3.40 -5.00
CA VAL A 59 8.31 1.94 -4.92
C VAL A 59 7.04 1.30 -5.49
N THR A 60 7.18 0.52 -6.55
CA THR A 60 6.05 -0.15 -7.23
C THR A 60 5.84 -1.57 -6.71
N PHE A 61 4.57 -1.89 -6.48
CA PHE A 61 4.06 -3.20 -6.09
C PHE A 61 3.11 -3.69 -7.17
N ASP A 62 3.35 -4.88 -7.69
CA ASP A 62 2.51 -5.49 -8.71
C ASP A 62 1.38 -6.32 -8.09
N SER A 63 0.26 -6.42 -8.78
CA SER A 63 -0.88 -7.28 -8.42
C SER A 63 -1.38 -7.05 -6.99
N VAL A 64 -1.95 -5.88 -6.74
CA VAL A 64 -2.36 -5.45 -5.38
C VAL A 64 -3.88 -5.49 -5.25
N GLY A 65 -4.37 -6.07 -4.15
CA GLY A 65 -5.79 -6.00 -3.80
C GLY A 65 -6.16 -4.64 -3.21
N VAL A 66 -7.17 -3.99 -3.79
CA VAL A 66 -7.68 -2.67 -3.36
C VAL A 66 -9.14 -2.79 -2.94
N LYS A 67 -9.51 -2.16 -1.82
CA LYS A 67 -10.89 -2.05 -1.35
C LYS A 67 -11.13 -0.72 -0.62
N TYR A 68 -12.39 -0.30 -0.56
CA TYR A 68 -12.77 0.79 0.34
C TYR A 68 -12.71 0.34 1.80
N LYS A 69 -12.22 1.23 2.66
CA LYS A 69 -12.28 1.07 4.11
C LYS A 69 -13.46 1.86 4.65
N GLY A 70 -14.38 1.19 5.35
CA GLY A 70 -15.56 1.82 5.97
C GLY A 70 -16.73 0.87 6.04
#